data_AF-A0A269XE02-F1
#
_entry.id   AF-A0A269XE02-F1
#
_cell.length_a   1.000
_cell.length_b   1.000
_cell.length_c   1.000
_cell.angle_alpha   90.00
_cell.angle_beta   90.00
_cell.angle_gamma   90.00
#
_symmetry.space_group_name_H-M   'P 1'
#
loop_
_entity.id
_entity.type
_entity.pdbx_description
1 polymer ?
#
loop_
_entity_poly.entity_id
_entity_poly.type
_entity_poly.pdbx_seq_one_letter_code
_entity_poly.pdbx_strand_id
1 'polypeptide(L)' 'MNIAVIGAGVTGLAAAARLASQGNRVTIFEKNNRIGGRM' A
#
# COMPACT_ATOMS: atom_id res chain seq x y z
N MET A 1 5.38 13.44 3.49
CA MET A 1 5.37 12.75 4.80
C MET A 1 5.77 11.29 4.65
N ASN A 2 6.19 10.63 5.72
CA ASN A 2 6.43 9.19 5.75
C ASN A 2 5.14 8.47 6.18
N ILE A 3 4.66 7.54 5.36
CA ILE A 3 3.37 6.87 5.58
C ILE A 3 3.55 5.36 5.47
N ALA A 4 3.02 4.63 6.45
CA ALA A 4 2.95 3.17 6.43
C ALA A 4 1.53 2.72 6.07
N VAL A 5 1.39 1.80 5.12
CA VAL A 5 0.13 1.17 4.74
C VAL A 5 0.20 -0.31 5.11
N ILE A 6 -0.77 -0.80 5.89
CA ILE A 6 -0.85 -2.20 6.29
C ILE A 6 -1.87 -2.92 5.42
N GLY A 7 -1.40 -3.93 4.67
CA GLY A 7 -2.15 -4.72 3.70
C GLY A 7 -1.89 -4.29 2.25
N ALA A 8 -1.45 -5.22 1.41
CA ALA A 8 -1.26 -5.04 -0.04
C ALA A 8 -2.42 -5.65 -0.85
N GLY A 9 -3.65 -5.52 -0.34
CA GLY A 9 -4.87 -5.76 -1.11
C GLY A 9 -5.16 -4.63 -2.09
N VAL A 10 -6.20 -4.78 -2.91
CA VAL A 10 -6.62 -3.77 -3.91
C VAL A 10 -6.79 -2.38 -3.29
N THR A 11 -7.44 -2.28 -2.13
CA THR A 11 -7.68 -1.01 -1.44
C THR A 11 -6.39 -0.41 -0.87
N GLY A 12 -5.51 -1.22 -0.28
CA GLY A 12 -4.23 -0.78 0.27
C GLY A 12 -3.29 -0.26 -0.82
N LEU A 13 -3.23 -0.96 -1.96
CA LEU A 13 -2.47 -0.53 -3.13
C LEU A 13 -3.02 0.78 -3.72
N ALA A 14 -4.35 0.91 -3.85
CA ALA A 14 -4.96 2.14 -4.34
C ALA A 14 -4.70 3.34 -3.43
N ALA A 15 -4.80 3.15 -2.10
CA ALA A 15 -4.48 4.17 -1.12
C ALA A 15 -3.00 4.57 -1.19
N ALA A 16 -2.09 3.58 -1.22
CA ALA A 16 -0.66 3.82 -1.33
C ALA A 16 -0.29 4.57 -2.61
N ALA A 17 -0.88 4.20 -3.75
CA ALA A 17 -0.66 4.87 -5.03
C ALA A 17 -1.09 6.34 -4.99
N ARG A 18 -2.27 6.63 -4.41
CA ARG A 18 -2.76 8.02 -4.30
C ARG A 18 -1.93 8.86 -3.32
N LEU A 19 -1.42 8.27 -2.25
CA LEU A 19 -0.58 8.98 -1.29
C LEU A 19 0.82 9.22 -1.87
N ALA A 20 1.37 8.25 -2.60
CA ALA A 20 2.65 8.38 -3.30
C ALA A 20 2.59 9.45 -4.39
N SER A 21 1.50 9.55 -5.16
CA SER A 21 1.34 10.57 -6.20
C SER A 21 1.26 12.00 -5.65
N GLN A 22 0.97 12.16 -4.36
CA GLN A 22 1.02 13.44 -3.65
C GLN A 22 2.42 13.78 -3.11
N GLY A 23 3.45 13.02 -3.47
CA GLY A 23 4.84 13.24 -3.03
C GLY A 23 5.16 12.67 -1.65
N ASN A 24 4.32 11.78 -1.11
CA ASN A 24 4.62 11.11 0.15
C ASN A 24 5.53 9.89 -0.06
N ARG A 25 6.39 9.62 0.92
CA ARG A 25 7.17 8.38 0.98
C ARG A 25 6.32 7.31 1.65
N VAL A 26 5.81 6.37 0.85
CA VAL A 26 4.89 5.33 1.31
C VAL A 26 5.61 3.98 1.39
N THR A 27 5.44 3.27 2.49
CA THR A 27 5.90 1.88 2.66
C THR A 27 4.68 0.99 2.92
N ILE A 28 4.57 -0.12 2.19
CA ILE A 28 3.46 -1.06 2.31
C ILE A 28 3.97 -2.32 3.01
N PHE A 29 3.21 -2.82 3.99
CA PHE A 29 3.49 -4.07 4.69
C PHE A 29 2.38 -5.08 4.40
N GLU A 30 2.74 -6.26 3.90
CA GLU A 30 1.82 -7.36 3.63
C GLU A 30 2.28 -8.59 4.40
N LYS A 31 1.35 -9.30 5.03
CA LYS A 31 1.67 -10.50 5.81
C LYS A 31 2.01 -11.69 4.91
N ASN A 32 1.44 -11.72 3.72
CA ASN A 32 1.61 -12.82 2.78
C ASN A 32 2.79 -12.56 1.83
N ASN A 33 3.34 -13.63 1.26
CA ASN A 33 4.36 -13.52 0.21
C ASN A 33 3.77 -13.18 -1.18
N ARG A 34 2.54 -12.64 -1.22
CA ARG A 34 1.77 -12.34 -2.43
C ARG A 34 0.99 -11.05 -2.22
N ILE A 35 0.98 -10.19 -3.22
CA ILE A 35 0.15 -8.97 -3.27
C ILE A 35 -1.20 -9.26 -3.95
N GLY A 36 -2.16 -8.34 -3.79
CA GLY A 36 -3.48 -8.41 -4.43
C GLY A 36 -4.62 -8.78 -3.49
N GLY A 37 -4.34 -9.22 -2.26
CA GLY A 37 -5.37 -9.59 -1.29
C GLY A 37 -6.04 -10.92 -1.66
N ARG A 38 -7.38 -10.98 -1.54
CA ARG A 38 -8.21 -12.17 -1.86
C ARG A 38 -8.57 -12.21 -3.36
N MET A 39 -7.56 -12.45 -4.19
CA MET A 39 -7.73 -12.87 -5.59
C MET A 39 -7.69 -14.40 -5.70
#